data_AF-A0A4R8H1K4-F1
#
_entry.id   AF-A0A4R8H1K4-F1
#
_cell.length_a   1.000
_cell.length_b   1.000
_cell.length_c   1.000
_cell.angle_alpha   90.00
_cell.angle_beta   90.00
_cell.angle_gamma   90.00
#
_symmetry.space_group_name_H-M   'P 1'
#
loop_
_entity.id
_entity.type
_entity.pdbx_description
1 polymer ?
#
loop_
_entity_poly.entity_id
_entity_poly.type
_entity_poly.pdbx_seq_one_letter_code
_entity_poly.pdbx_strand_id
1 'polypeptide(L)'
;MSKLNKFKLMINNIKLAYKYIRDPKVSLMRKILLIFPLVYILSPVDLIPEILLPLLGWLDDTVIALTIWNYMFNLIRKEEEGNNSEYTLEEDEYKIK
;
A
#
# COMPACT_ATOMS: atom_id res chain seq x y z
N MET A 1 -41.47 21.62 9.95
CA MET A 1 -40.28 22.15 10.66
C MET A 1 -39.84 23.45 10.02
N SER A 2 -39.82 24.56 10.75
CA SER A 2 -39.48 25.88 10.22
C SER A 2 -38.02 25.94 9.74
N LYS A 3 -37.76 26.64 8.62
CA LYS A 3 -36.41 26.84 8.05
C LYS A 3 -35.42 27.43 9.08
N LEU A 4 -35.94 28.26 10.00
CA LEU A 4 -35.19 28.89 11.10
C LEU A 4 -34.57 27.86 12.07
N ASN A 5 -35.29 26.78 12.38
CA ASN A 5 -34.79 25.75 13.28
C ASN A 5 -33.65 24.95 12.63
N LYS A 6 -33.73 24.69 11.32
CA LYS A 6 -32.66 24.01 10.56
C LYS A 6 -31.39 24.85 10.53
N PHE A 7 -31.51 26.17 10.30
CA PHE A 7 -30.36 27.06 10.31
C PHE A 7 -29.67 27.11 11.68
N LYS A 8 -30.44 27.25 12.76
CA LYS A 8 -29.91 27.21 14.13
C LYS A 8 -29.17 25.89 14.42
N LEU A 9 -29.69 24.79 13.91
CA LEU A 9 -29.09 23.45 14.05
C LEU A 9 -27.75 23.37 13.29
N MET A 10 -27.67 23.89 12.06
CA MET A 10 -26.42 24.00 11.31
C MET A 10 -25.34 24.79 12.06
N ILE A 11 -25.70 25.97 12.60
CA ILE A 11 -24.75 26.80 13.37
C ILE A 11 -24.27 26.06 14.63
N ASN A 12 -25.16 25.35 15.33
CA ASN A 12 -24.76 24.55 16.49
C ASN A 12 -23.82 23.41 16.11
N ASN A 13 -24.05 22.73 15.00
CA ASN A 13 -23.17 21.64 14.53
C ASN A 13 -21.77 22.16 14.19
N ILE A 14 -21.66 23.34 13.57
CA ILE A 14 -20.37 23.98 13.30
C ILE A 14 -19.63 24.31 14.61
N LYS A 15 -20.34 24.85 15.61
CA LYS A 15 -19.76 25.11 16.94
C LYS A 15 -19.28 23.83 17.64
N LEU A 16 -20.03 22.74 17.50
CA LEU A 16 -19.65 21.43 18.04
C LEU A 16 -18.41 20.87 17.33
N ALA A 17 -18.35 20.94 16.00
CA ALA A 17 -17.18 20.53 15.23
C ALA A 17 -15.93 21.33 15.62
N TYR A 18 -16.08 22.65 15.80
CA TYR A 18 -14.99 23.52 16.26
C TYR A 18 -14.48 23.11 17.66
N LYS A 19 -15.41 22.86 18.60
CA LYS A 19 -15.07 22.39 19.95
C LYS A 19 -14.38 21.02 19.89
N TYR A 20 -14.85 20.12 19.04
CA TYR A 20 -14.29 18.78 18.85
C TYR A 20 -12.84 18.80 18.36
N ILE A 21 -12.53 19.67 17.38
CA ILE A 21 -11.16 19.82 16.86
C ILE A 21 -10.23 20.42 17.92
N ARG A 22 -10.72 21.38 18.71
CA ARG A 22 -9.93 22.03 19.78
C ARG A 22 -9.78 21.20 21.05
N ASP A 23 -10.59 20.18 21.26
CA ASP A 23 -10.53 19.37 22.47
C ASP A 23 -9.23 18.54 22.50
N PRO A 24 -8.35 18.71 23.50
CA PRO A 24 -7.11 17.93 23.62
C PRO A 24 -7.36 16.44 23.91
N LYS A 25 -8.55 16.06 24.39
CA LYS A 25 -8.91 14.66 24.67
C LYS A 25 -9.25 13.86 23.41
N VAL A 26 -9.53 14.54 22.30
CA VAL A 26 -9.83 13.89 21.03
C VAL A 26 -8.51 13.48 20.36
N SER A 27 -8.42 12.20 19.99
CA SER A 27 -7.23 11.68 19.30
C SER A 27 -7.01 12.37 17.95
N LEU A 28 -5.74 12.53 17.58
CA LEU A 28 -5.34 13.24 16.35
C LEU A 28 -5.97 12.61 15.10
N MET A 29 -6.07 11.28 15.04
CA MET A 29 -6.74 10.56 13.94
C MET A 29 -8.21 10.95 13.76
N ARG A 30 -8.95 11.14 14.87
CA ARG A 30 -10.37 11.54 14.78
C ARG A 30 -10.54 12.97 14.29
N LYS A 31 -9.61 13.86 14.64
CA LYS A 31 -9.58 15.24 14.12
C LYS A 31 -9.28 15.23 12.62
N ILE A 32 -8.31 14.42 12.20
CA ILE A 32 -7.97 14.24 10.78
C ILE A 32 -9.18 13.73 10.01
N LEU A 33 -9.86 12.69 10.48
CA LEU A 33 -11.07 12.15 9.83
C LEU A 33 -12.17 13.21 9.62
N LEU A 34 -12.30 14.17 10.53
CA LEU A 34 -13.27 15.25 10.40
C LEU A 34 -12.82 16.34 9.41
N ILE A 35 -11.54 16.67 9.40
CA ILE A 35 -10.98 17.76 8.59
C ILE A 35 -10.66 17.31 7.15
N PHE A 36 -10.22 16.07 6.97
CA PHE A 36 -9.74 15.52 5.70
C PHE A 36 -10.76 15.67 4.55
N PRO A 37 -12.06 15.35 4.73
CA PRO A 37 -13.06 15.55 3.67
C PRO A 37 -13.26 17.02 3.31
N LEU A 38 -13.15 17.94 4.29
CA LEU A 38 -13.28 19.38 4.03
C LEU A 38 -12.11 19.88 3.20
N VAL A 39 -10.89 19.46 3.53
CA VAL A 39 -9.70 19.82 2.77
C VAL A 39 -9.75 19.21 1.37
N TYR A 40 -10.25 17.98 1.24
CA TYR A 40 -10.47 17.33 -0.06
C TYR A 40 -11.46 18.11 -0.95
N ILE A 41 -12.53 18.66 -0.38
CA ILE A 41 -13.48 19.48 -1.15
C ILE A 41 -12.82 20.80 -1.61
N LEU A 42 -11.96 21.39 -0.77
CA LEU A 42 -11.31 22.68 -1.05
C LEU A 42 -10.15 22.55 -2.05
N SER A 43 -9.32 21.52 -1.92
CA SER A 43 -8.25 21.18 -2.85
C SER A 43 -8.00 19.67 -2.81
N PRO A 44 -8.66 18.89 -3.67
CA PRO A 44 -8.48 17.44 -3.72
C PRO A 44 -7.07 17.04 -4.19
N VAL A 45 -6.39 17.94 -4.89
CA VAL A 45 -5.14 17.66 -5.61
C VAL A 45 -3.89 17.91 -4.76
N ASP A 46 -3.90 18.88 -3.83
CA ASP A 46 -2.72 19.18 -2.99
C ASP A 46 -2.53 18.24 -1.78
N LEU A 47 -3.57 17.48 -1.41
CA LEU A 47 -3.56 16.59 -0.24
C LEU A 47 -2.92 15.23 -0.48
N ILE A 48 -2.77 14.84 -1.74
CA ILE A 48 -1.96 13.69 -2.14
C ILE A 48 -0.63 14.33 -2.54
N PRO A 49 0.26 14.65 -1.57
CA PRO A 49 1.54 15.22 -1.91
C PRO A 49 2.21 14.32 -2.93
N GLU A 50 3.01 14.91 -3.81
CA GLU A 50 3.92 14.23 -4.74
C GLU A 50 4.83 13.17 -4.06
N ILE A 51 4.74 12.97 -2.75
CA ILE A 51 5.39 11.93 -1.95
C ILE A 51 4.59 10.62 -1.91
N LEU A 52 3.26 10.66 -1.91
CA LEU A 52 2.42 9.45 -1.85
C LEU A 52 2.40 8.69 -3.20
N LEU A 53 2.47 9.42 -4.31
CA LEU A 53 2.51 8.85 -5.66
C LEU A 53 3.80 8.04 -5.94
N PRO A 54 5.02 8.52 -5.63
CA PRO A 54 6.24 7.75 -5.75
C PRO A 54 6.27 6.54 -4.82
N LEU A 55 5.77 6.65 -3.59
CA LEU A 55 5.76 5.53 -2.64
C LEU A 55 4.87 4.38 -3.11
N LEU A 56 3.67 4.68 -3.62
CA LEU A 56 2.79 3.66 -4.21
C LEU A 56 3.35 3.12 -5.53
N GLY A 57 3.95 3.98 -6.36
CA GLY A 57 4.57 3.58 -7.64
C GLY A 57 5.76 2.62 -7.43
N TRP A 58 6.66 2.94 -6.50
CA TRP A 58 7.83 2.09 -6.19
C TRP A 58 7.43 0.73 -5.66
N LEU A 59 6.34 0.63 -4.90
CA LEU A 59 5.87 -0.64 -4.37
C LEU A 59 5.47 -1.60 -5.51
N ASP A 60 4.76 -1.12 -6.53
CA ASP A 60 4.35 -1.93 -7.69
C ASP A 60 5.58 -2.42 -8.48
N ASP A 61 6.48 -1.50 -8.83
CA ASP A 61 7.72 -1.82 -9.56
C ASP A 61 8.58 -2.85 -8.81
N THR A 62 8.67 -2.73 -7.48
CA THR A 62 9.47 -3.64 -6.64
C THR A 62 8.88 -5.05 -6.61
N VAL A 63 7.56 -5.18 -6.53
CA VAL A 63 6.88 -6.48 -6.56
C VAL A 63 7.09 -7.16 -7.89
N ILE A 64 6.99 -6.43 -9.00
CA ILE A 64 7.24 -6.95 -10.35
C ILE A 64 8.69 -7.40 -10.48
N ALA A 65 9.66 -6.56 -10.08
CA ALA A 65 11.08 -6.88 -10.15
C ALA A 65 11.43 -8.14 -9.34
N LEU A 66 10.93 -8.24 -8.11
CA LEU A 66 11.13 -9.43 -7.27
C LEU A 66 10.50 -10.69 -7.87
N THR A 67 9.34 -10.56 -8.50
CA THR A 67 8.68 -11.70 -9.15
C THR A 67 9.49 -12.22 -10.33
N ILE A 68 9.96 -11.32 -11.20
CA ILE A 68 10.82 -11.66 -12.35
C ILE A 68 12.13 -12.27 -11.86
N TRP A 69 12.75 -11.66 -10.84
CA TRP A 69 13.98 -12.17 -10.24
C TRP A 69 13.81 -13.61 -9.76
N ASN A 70 12.80 -13.88 -8.91
CA ASN A 70 12.55 -15.22 -8.41
C ASN A 70 12.24 -16.22 -9.53
N TYR A 71 11.48 -15.80 -10.55
CA TYR A 71 11.18 -16.65 -11.71
C TYR A 71 12.45 -17.03 -12.46
N MET A 72 13.32 -16.07 -12.77
CA MET A 72 14.59 -16.33 -13.47
C MET A 72 15.51 -17.25 -12.68
N PHE A 73 15.67 -17.03 -11.38
CA PHE A 73 16.51 -17.91 -10.54
C PHE A 73 15.97 -19.33 -10.48
N ASN A 74 14.65 -19.50 -10.45
CA ASN A 74 14.04 -20.82 -10.52
C ASN A 74 14.29 -21.53 -11.86
N LEU A 75 14.33 -20.79 -12.98
CA LEU A 75 14.67 -21.35 -14.28
C LEU A 75 16.13 -21.82 -14.33
N ILE A 76 17.06 -20.97 -13.87
CA ILE A 76 18.49 -21.30 -13.83
C ILE A 76 18.71 -22.53 -12.94
N ARG A 77 18.10 -22.57 -11.75
CA ARG A 77 18.23 -23.73 -10.86
C ARG A 77 17.68 -25.01 -11.48
N LYS A 78 16.57 -24.93 -12.21
CA LYS A 78 15.99 -26.08 -12.91
C LYS A 78 16.90 -26.56 -14.05
N GLU A 79 17.59 -25.65 -14.73
CA GLU A 79 18.58 -25.99 -15.77
C GLU A 79 19.81 -26.66 -15.15
N GLU A 80 20.32 -26.17 -14.02
CA GLU A 80 21.42 -26.81 -13.27
C GLU A 80 21.04 -28.18 -12.69
N GLU A 81 19.84 -28.32 -12.12
CA GLU A 81 19.30 -29.60 -11.63
C GLU A 81 19.05 -30.60 -12.77
N GLY A 82 18.64 -30.11 -13.96
CA GLY A 82 18.50 -30.92 -15.17
C GLY A 82 19.84 -31.42 -15.70
N ASN A 83 20.85 -30.56 -15.76
CA ASN A 83 22.20 -30.91 -16.26
C ASN A 83 22.96 -31.87 -15.33
N ASN A 84 22.76 -31.80 -14.01
CA ASN A 84 23.39 -32.73 -13.07
C ASN A 84 22.81 -34.15 -13.10
N SER A 85 21.63 -34.37 -13.70
CA SER A 85 21.00 -35.70 -13.79
C SER A 85 21.49 -36.54 -14.98
N GLU A 86 22.20 -35.93 -15.94
CA GLU A 86 22.76 -36.61 -17.11
C GLU A 86 24.19 -37.14 -16.88
N TYR A 87 24.88 -36.69 -15.83
CA TYR A 87 26.29 -37.04 -15.53
C TYR A 87 26.49 -38.20 -14.53
N THR A 88 25.45 -39.01 -14.23
CA THR A 88 25.56 -40.11 -13.24
C THR A 88 25.07 -41.47 -13.72
N LEU A 89 24.78 -41.67 -15.01
CA LEU A 89 24.26 -42.96 -15.50
C LEU A 89 25.25 -43.81 -16.30
N GLU A 90 26.49 -43.36 -16.54
CA GLU A 90 27.45 -44.12 -17.37
C GLU A 90 28.86 -44.37 -16.75
N GLU A 91 29.08 -44.15 -15.44
CA GLU A 91 30.43 -44.35 -14.84
C GLU A 91 30.60 -45.51 -13.85
N ASP A 92 29.60 -46.38 -13.64
CA ASP A 92 29.69 -47.44 -12.62
C ASP A 92 29.76 -48.89 -13.14
N GLU A 93 30.21 -49.14 -14.38
CA GLU A 93 30.42 -50.52 -14.84
C GLU A 93 31.73 -50.77 -15.59
N TYR A 94 32.85 -50.45 -14.94
CA TYR A 94 34.13 -51.12 -15.22
C TYR A 94 34.80 -51.62 -13.94
N LYS A 95 34.38 -52.80 -13.43
CA LYS A 95 35.30 -53.75 -12.76
C LYS A 95 34.87 -55.23 -12.86
N ILE A 96 35.67 -55.94 -13.66
CA ILE A 96 36.28 -57.27 -13.42
C ILE A 96 35.40 -58.52 -13.64
N LYS A 97 35.66 -59.23 -14.75
CA LYS A 97 36.37 -60.53 -14.74
C LYS A 97 36.96 -60.87 -16.10
#